data_AF-A0A504YHB9-F1
#
_entry.id   AF-A0A504YHB9-F1
#
_cell.length_a   1.000
_cell.length_b   1.000
_cell.length_c   1.000
_cell.angle_alpha   90.00
_cell.angle_beta   90.00
_cell.angle_gamma   90.00
#
_symmetry.space_group_name_H-M   'P 1'
#
loop_
_entity.id
_entity.type
_entity.pdbx_description
1 polymer ?
#
loop_
_entity_poly.entity_id
_entity_poly.type
_entity_poly.pdbx_seq_one_letter_code
_entity_poly.pdbx_strand_id
1 'polypeptide(L)'
;MNPWNKHTWLLLLYVLDCIKAHTAVEYYETIVTKTYNCTSYVLNLDFEWLRFRVNQEVEKSCPTDTLLVVTELSQRSTECRIGFRYIPNQGEVMKNAKCAGKVSEILENITEFAYGTQWGCPETAVSVKVTEYYHLGVHVPNVHTMALSETHAGECYVPSLQWTNPILFQCRMNTYGGYAWVASNPKACELPEFSNPTKKMMKDLSRSPIYCSLRIFLYYGYLLQQNTQLKQRLTTITTMLTTECQDFKKRWIYQNARVDYHRLIDLLFISLRKFDDHQMPAFR
;
A
#
# COMPACT_ATOMS: atom_id res chain seq x y z
N MET A 1 4.90 -70.06 -22.01
CA MET A 1 4.65 -68.64 -22.37
C MET A 1 4.15 -67.93 -21.13
N ASN A 2 4.92 -66.97 -20.63
CA ASN A 2 4.74 -66.39 -19.29
C ASN A 2 3.60 -65.33 -19.31
N PRO A 3 2.53 -65.46 -18.50
CA PRO A 3 1.36 -64.58 -18.54
C PRO A 3 1.63 -63.15 -18.04
N TRP A 4 2.85 -62.86 -17.58
CA TRP A 4 3.26 -61.56 -17.06
C TRP A 4 3.60 -60.51 -18.13
N ASN A 5 3.80 -60.89 -19.40
CA ASN A 5 4.16 -59.93 -20.45
C ASN A 5 2.96 -59.23 -21.13
N LYS A 6 1.73 -59.68 -20.89
CA LYS A 6 0.52 -59.06 -21.48
C LYS A 6 -0.04 -57.92 -20.63
N HIS A 7 0.19 -57.93 -19.31
CA HIS A 7 -0.33 -56.91 -18.41
C HIS A 7 0.56 -55.65 -18.33
N THR A 8 1.87 -55.78 -18.52
CA THR A 8 2.79 -54.64 -18.56
C THR A 8 2.59 -53.74 -19.78
N TRP A 9 2.25 -54.31 -20.95
CA TRP A 9 1.95 -53.52 -22.15
C TRP A 9 0.62 -52.75 -22.06
N LEU A 10 -0.40 -53.34 -21.44
CA LEU A 10 -1.69 -52.68 -21.21
C LEU A 10 -1.57 -51.55 -20.18
N LEU A 11 -0.77 -51.73 -19.11
CA LEU A 11 -0.47 -50.66 -18.16
C LEU A 11 0.33 -49.52 -18.79
N LEU A 12 1.29 -49.82 -19.68
CA LEU A 12 2.05 -48.78 -20.39
C LEU A 12 1.18 -47.98 -21.36
N LEU A 13 0.24 -48.63 -22.07
CA LEU A 13 -0.74 -47.95 -22.91
C LEU A 13 -1.74 -47.14 -22.09
N TYR A 14 -2.21 -47.64 -20.94
CA TYR A 14 -3.10 -46.89 -20.05
C TYR A 14 -2.40 -45.67 -19.43
N VAL A 15 -1.12 -45.79 -19.06
CA VAL A 15 -0.32 -44.67 -18.56
C VAL A 15 0.00 -43.67 -19.68
N LEU A 16 0.26 -44.12 -20.92
CA LEU A 16 0.46 -43.23 -22.08
C LEU A 16 -0.83 -42.53 -22.52
N ASP A 17 -1.99 -43.20 -22.42
CA ASP A 17 -3.30 -42.59 -22.67
C ASP A 17 -3.71 -41.64 -21.53
N CYS A 18 -3.37 -41.93 -20.27
CA CYS A 18 -3.54 -40.99 -19.16
C CYS A 18 -2.60 -39.78 -19.27
N ILE A 19 -1.36 -39.95 -19.74
CA ILE A 19 -0.41 -38.85 -19.97
C ILE A 19 -0.85 -38.00 -21.17
N LYS A 20 -1.39 -38.61 -22.24
CA LYS A 20 -1.98 -37.86 -23.37
C LYS A 20 -3.31 -37.18 -23.01
N ALA A 21 -4.11 -37.76 -22.13
CA ALA A 21 -5.36 -37.17 -21.65
C ALA A 21 -5.15 -36.00 -20.66
N HIS A 22 -3.92 -35.78 -20.16
CA HIS A 22 -3.59 -34.64 -19.28
C HIS A 22 -2.95 -33.44 -20.02
N THR A 23 -2.82 -33.48 -21.34
CA THR A 23 -2.27 -32.37 -22.14
C THR A 23 -3.28 -31.75 -23.11
N ALA A 24 -4.55 -31.72 -22.72
CA ALA A 24 -5.53 -30.85 -23.34
C ALA A 24 -6.44 -30.29 -22.24
N VAL A 25 -5.86 -29.53 -21.31
CA VAL A 25 -6.65 -28.48 -20.65
C VAL A 25 -6.91 -27.47 -21.76
N GLU A 26 -8.08 -27.58 -22.39
CA GLU A 26 -8.65 -26.46 -23.14
C GLU A 26 -8.74 -25.30 -22.15
N TYR A 27 -7.75 -24.41 -22.20
CA TYR A 27 -7.84 -23.09 -21.58
C TYR A 27 -8.92 -22.35 -22.36
N TYR A 28 -10.18 -22.55 -21.98
CA TYR A 28 -11.22 -21.60 -22.35
C TYR A 28 -10.77 -20.27 -21.74
N GLU A 29 -10.35 -19.33 -22.60
CA GLU A 29 -10.13 -17.95 -22.21
C GLU A 29 -11.46 -17.39 -21.73
N THR A 30 -11.74 -17.60 -20.44
CA THR A 30 -12.95 -17.11 -19.81
C THR A 30 -12.75 -15.63 -19.53
N ILE A 31 -13.11 -14.81 -20.52
CA ILE A 31 -13.22 -13.38 -20.35
C ILE A 31 -14.42 -13.11 -19.44
N VAL A 32 -14.15 -12.69 -18.22
CA VAL A 32 -15.18 -12.26 -17.27
C VAL A 32 -15.50 -10.81 -17.58
N THR A 33 -16.74 -10.54 -17.95
CA THR A 33 -17.20 -9.18 -18.25
C THR A 33 -18.00 -8.63 -17.10
N LYS A 34 -17.71 -7.39 -16.68
CA LYS A 34 -18.51 -6.63 -15.71
C LYS A 34 -18.93 -5.27 -16.29
N THR A 35 -20.07 -4.78 -15.81
CA THR A 35 -20.61 -3.47 -16.18
C THR A 35 -20.53 -2.52 -14.99
N TYR A 36 -20.12 -1.28 -15.26
CA TYR A 36 -19.91 -0.22 -14.27
C TYR A 36 -20.63 1.06 -14.70
N ASN A 37 -21.06 1.86 -13.72
CA ASN A 37 -21.57 3.20 -13.99
C ASN A 37 -20.40 4.14 -14.31
N CYS A 38 -20.50 4.83 -15.45
CA CYS A 38 -19.49 5.75 -15.96
C CYS A 38 -20.05 7.13 -16.35
N THR A 39 -21.25 7.47 -15.88
CA THR A 39 -21.97 8.70 -16.27
C THR A 39 -21.14 9.98 -16.10
N SER A 40 -20.23 9.99 -15.13
CA SER A 40 -19.48 11.16 -14.69
C SER A 40 -18.13 11.33 -15.39
N TYR A 41 -17.73 10.36 -16.20
CA TYR A 41 -16.45 10.39 -16.92
C TYR A 41 -16.61 10.86 -18.37
N VAL A 42 -15.52 11.35 -18.95
CA VAL A 42 -15.50 11.83 -20.34
C VAL A 42 -15.76 10.66 -21.31
N LEU A 43 -16.42 10.94 -22.44
CA LEU A 43 -16.90 9.97 -23.45
C LEU A 43 -15.82 9.09 -24.13
N ASN A 44 -14.54 9.19 -23.74
CA ASN A 44 -13.44 8.38 -24.25
C ASN A 44 -12.51 8.00 -23.11
N LEU A 45 -12.98 7.11 -22.24
CA LEU A 45 -12.14 6.50 -21.21
C LEU A 45 -10.96 5.77 -21.86
N ASP A 46 -9.76 6.03 -21.33
CA ASP A 46 -8.51 5.52 -21.88
C ASP A 46 -8.27 4.07 -21.44
N PHE A 47 -8.44 3.14 -22.39
CA PHE A 47 -8.25 1.71 -22.17
C PHE A 47 -6.82 1.36 -21.71
N GLU A 48 -5.81 2.00 -22.31
CA GLU A 48 -4.42 1.71 -21.96
C GLU A 48 -4.09 2.23 -20.56
N TRP A 49 -4.65 3.37 -20.17
CA TRP A 49 -4.55 3.87 -18.81
C TRP A 49 -5.18 2.91 -17.80
N LEU A 50 -6.40 2.43 -18.05
CA LEU A 50 -7.06 1.43 -17.21
C LEU A 50 -6.22 0.16 -17.06
N ARG A 51 -5.72 -0.36 -18.18
CA ARG A 51 -4.86 -1.55 -18.20
C ARG A 51 -3.58 -1.34 -17.40
N PHE A 52 -2.91 -0.20 -17.59
CA PHE A 52 -1.72 0.19 -16.83
C PHE A 52 -1.99 0.22 -15.33
N ARG A 53 -3.08 0.88 -14.90
CA ARG A 53 -3.45 1.01 -13.48
C ARG A 53 -3.75 -0.33 -12.83
N VAL A 54 -4.48 -1.22 -13.50
CA VAL A 54 -4.77 -2.57 -13.00
C VAL A 54 -3.49 -3.38 -12.86
N ASN A 55 -2.65 -3.41 -13.89
CA ASN A 55 -1.38 -4.15 -13.86
C ASN A 55 -0.50 -3.68 -12.70
N GLN A 56 -0.37 -2.36 -12.52
CA GLN A 56 0.46 -1.76 -11.48
C GLN A 56 0.08 -2.23 -10.06
N GLU A 57 -1.20 -2.40 -9.77
CA GLU A 57 -1.65 -2.83 -8.43
C GLU A 57 -1.63 -4.34 -8.22
N VAL A 58 -1.93 -5.08 -9.29
CA VAL A 58 -1.86 -6.54 -9.30
C VAL A 58 -0.41 -6.99 -9.07
N GLU A 59 0.56 -6.40 -9.78
CA GLU A 59 1.99 -6.73 -9.63
C GLU A 59 2.53 -6.48 -8.21
N LYS A 60 1.99 -5.50 -7.48
CA LYS A 60 2.38 -5.22 -6.08
C LYS A 60 1.85 -6.24 -5.08
N SER A 61 0.73 -6.88 -5.42
CA SER A 61 -0.08 -7.66 -4.47
C SER A 61 -0.10 -9.15 -4.76
N CYS A 62 0.14 -9.53 -6.01
CA CYS A 62 0.05 -10.88 -6.52
C CYS A 62 1.44 -11.49 -6.82
N PRO A 63 1.57 -12.82 -6.78
CA PRO A 63 2.72 -13.54 -7.33
C PRO A 63 3.00 -13.20 -8.80
N THR A 64 4.27 -13.30 -9.22
CA THR A 64 4.73 -12.93 -10.57
C THR A 64 4.12 -13.76 -11.70
N ASP A 65 3.62 -14.95 -11.40
CA ASP A 65 2.96 -15.88 -12.32
C ASP A 65 1.43 -15.67 -12.39
N THR A 66 0.89 -14.74 -11.61
CA THR A 66 -0.55 -14.45 -11.56
C THR A 66 -0.85 -13.02 -12.00
N LEU A 67 -1.79 -12.85 -12.93
CA LEU A 67 -2.17 -11.54 -13.46
C LEU A 67 -3.69 -11.42 -13.65
N LEU A 68 -4.18 -10.18 -13.60
CA LEU A 68 -5.51 -9.78 -14.03
C LEU A 68 -5.34 -8.83 -15.21
N VAL A 69 -5.66 -9.29 -16.42
CA VAL A 69 -5.50 -8.51 -17.64
C VAL A 69 -6.84 -7.94 -18.05
N VAL A 70 -6.90 -6.62 -18.26
CA VAL A 70 -8.05 -5.98 -18.88
C VAL A 70 -8.00 -6.22 -20.39
N THR A 71 -9.06 -6.79 -20.96
CA THR A 71 -9.11 -7.24 -22.37
C THR A 71 -10.01 -6.38 -23.25
N GLU A 72 -11.06 -5.81 -22.67
CA GLU A 72 -11.98 -4.93 -23.39
C GLU A 72 -12.43 -3.78 -22.49
N LEU A 73 -12.66 -2.62 -23.10
CA LEU A 73 -13.39 -1.50 -22.55
C LEU A 73 -14.33 -0.98 -23.63
N SER A 74 -15.62 -0.96 -23.35
CA SER A 74 -16.61 -0.36 -24.22
C SER A 74 -17.56 0.50 -23.39
N GLN A 75 -17.86 1.70 -23.89
CA GLN A 75 -18.80 2.61 -23.24
C GLN A 75 -20.08 2.68 -24.06
N ARG A 76 -21.22 2.51 -23.39
CA ARG A 76 -22.56 2.66 -23.97
C ARG A 76 -23.36 3.61 -23.09
N SER A 77 -23.54 4.84 -23.56
CA SER A 77 -24.23 5.89 -22.79
C SER A 77 -23.56 6.09 -21.43
N THR A 78 -24.23 5.70 -20.35
CA THR A 78 -23.84 5.84 -18.95
C THR A 78 -23.08 4.63 -18.39
N GLU A 79 -22.94 3.55 -19.16
CA GLU A 79 -22.35 2.30 -18.70
C GLU A 79 -21.01 2.02 -19.39
N CYS A 80 -20.03 1.55 -18.62
CA CYS A 80 -18.82 0.94 -19.13
C CYS A 80 -18.87 -0.57 -18.93
N ARG A 81 -18.66 -1.30 -20.00
CA ARG A 81 -18.44 -2.74 -19.97
C ARG A 81 -16.94 -3.01 -20.08
N ILE A 82 -16.40 -3.71 -19.09
CA ILE A 82 -14.98 -4.03 -18.97
C ILE A 82 -14.83 -5.55 -18.87
N GLY A 83 -13.94 -6.11 -19.70
CA GLY A 83 -13.61 -7.53 -19.68
C GLY A 83 -12.26 -7.80 -19.05
N PHE A 84 -12.18 -8.91 -18.35
CA PHE A 84 -11.04 -9.34 -17.57
C PHE A 84 -10.65 -10.76 -17.93
N ARG A 85 -9.35 -11.00 -18.01
CA ARG A 85 -8.76 -12.34 -18.15
C ARG A 85 -7.81 -12.60 -17.00
N TYR A 86 -8.05 -13.71 -16.32
CA TYR A 86 -7.21 -14.18 -15.23
C TYR A 86 -6.11 -15.07 -15.79
N ILE A 87 -4.87 -14.84 -15.39
CA ILE A 87 -3.72 -15.67 -15.76
C ILE A 87 -3.15 -16.28 -14.46
N PRO A 88 -2.94 -17.61 -14.40
CA PRO A 88 -3.29 -18.59 -15.43
C PRO A 88 -4.80 -18.88 -15.51
N ASN A 89 -5.53 -18.76 -14.41
CA ASN A 89 -7.00 -18.82 -14.36
C ASN A 89 -7.51 -18.20 -13.05
N GLN A 90 -8.83 -17.97 -12.96
CA GLN A 90 -9.43 -17.35 -11.77
C GLN A 90 -9.17 -18.13 -10.48
N GLY A 91 -9.21 -19.46 -10.53
CA GLY A 91 -8.96 -20.30 -9.36
C GLY A 91 -7.57 -20.05 -8.75
N GLU A 92 -6.53 -20.04 -9.58
CA GLU A 92 -5.15 -19.80 -9.11
C GLU A 92 -4.96 -18.38 -8.56
N VAL A 93 -5.50 -17.36 -9.25
CA VAL A 93 -5.43 -15.96 -8.79
C VAL A 93 -6.11 -15.80 -7.42
N MET A 94 -7.24 -16.48 -7.21
CA MET A 94 -8.03 -16.36 -5.99
C MET A 94 -7.51 -17.24 -4.82
N LYS A 95 -6.54 -18.14 -5.04
CA LYS A 95 -5.93 -18.94 -3.95
C LYS A 95 -5.11 -18.10 -2.97
N ASN A 96 -4.39 -17.11 -3.47
CA ASN A 96 -3.58 -16.24 -2.63
C ASN A 96 -4.47 -15.15 -2.01
N ALA A 97 -4.66 -15.18 -0.69
CA ALA A 97 -5.56 -14.24 0.00
C ALA A 97 -5.23 -12.75 -0.25
N LYS A 98 -3.93 -12.38 -0.34
CA LYS A 98 -3.51 -11.01 -0.62
C LYS A 98 -3.88 -10.60 -2.05
N CYS A 99 -3.62 -11.49 -3.01
CA CYS A 99 -3.96 -11.26 -4.41
C CYS A 99 -5.48 -11.20 -4.63
N ALA A 100 -6.20 -12.18 -4.08
CA ALA A 100 -7.66 -12.27 -4.15
C ALA A 100 -8.35 -11.04 -3.56
N GLY A 101 -7.86 -10.54 -2.42
CA GLY A 101 -8.36 -9.31 -1.81
C GLY A 101 -8.16 -8.10 -2.74
N LYS A 102 -6.96 -7.94 -3.29
CA LYS A 102 -6.66 -6.82 -4.21
C LYS A 102 -7.47 -6.90 -5.51
N VAL A 103 -7.59 -8.08 -6.10
CA VAL A 103 -8.40 -8.30 -7.30
C VAL A 103 -9.87 -7.99 -7.03
N SER A 104 -10.41 -8.40 -5.89
CA SER A 104 -11.80 -8.11 -5.52
C SER A 104 -12.03 -6.60 -5.37
N GLU A 105 -11.13 -5.91 -4.68
CA GLU A 105 -11.16 -4.44 -4.53
C GLU A 105 -11.11 -3.72 -5.88
N ILE A 106 -10.22 -4.15 -6.78
CA ILE A 106 -10.15 -3.61 -8.15
C ILE A 106 -11.49 -3.83 -8.86
N LEU A 107 -12.05 -5.04 -8.81
CA LEU A 107 -13.28 -5.36 -9.53
C LEU A 107 -14.52 -4.68 -8.97
N GLU A 108 -14.52 -4.25 -7.71
CA GLU A 108 -15.63 -3.49 -7.11
C GLU A 108 -15.61 -2.03 -7.58
N ASN A 109 -14.44 -1.38 -7.56
CA ASN A 109 -14.33 0.07 -7.76
C ASN A 109 -13.43 0.45 -8.95
N ILE A 110 -13.37 -0.36 -10.01
CA ILE A 110 -12.35 -0.23 -11.05
C ILE A 110 -12.33 1.14 -11.74
N THR A 111 -13.51 1.72 -11.97
CA THR A 111 -13.62 3.01 -12.65
C THR A 111 -13.09 4.12 -11.77
N GLU A 112 -13.43 4.13 -10.48
CA GLU A 112 -12.89 5.09 -9.52
C GLU A 112 -11.40 4.92 -9.29
N PHE A 113 -10.96 3.67 -9.22
CA PHE A 113 -9.56 3.31 -9.04
C PHE A 113 -8.67 3.77 -10.21
N ALA A 114 -9.16 3.62 -11.44
CA ALA A 114 -8.43 4.02 -12.65
C ALA A 114 -8.57 5.52 -12.93
N TYR A 115 -9.78 6.07 -12.81
CA TYR A 115 -10.12 7.39 -13.33
C TYR A 115 -10.49 8.42 -12.25
N GLY A 116 -10.43 8.09 -10.97
CA GLY A 116 -10.82 9.00 -9.87
C GLY A 116 -12.32 8.93 -9.55
N THR A 117 -12.76 9.55 -8.46
CA THR A 117 -14.14 9.43 -7.98
C THR A 117 -15.12 10.27 -8.79
N GLN A 118 -16.38 9.85 -8.80
CA GLN A 118 -17.44 10.56 -9.50
C GLN A 118 -17.98 11.71 -8.66
N TRP A 119 -18.31 12.84 -9.30
CA TRP A 119 -19.01 13.98 -8.68
C TRP A 119 -18.36 14.59 -7.44
N GLY A 120 -17.03 14.63 -7.40
CA GLY A 120 -16.26 15.19 -6.28
C GLY A 120 -15.47 14.14 -5.54
N CYS A 121 -14.93 14.49 -4.37
CA CYS A 121 -13.95 13.69 -3.65
C CYS A 121 -14.52 13.19 -2.31
N PRO A 122 -14.40 11.89 -2.00
CA PRO A 122 -14.89 11.35 -0.75
C PRO A 122 -14.04 11.84 0.43
N GLU A 123 -14.63 11.75 1.62
CA GLU A 123 -13.93 11.94 2.88
C GLU A 123 -12.82 10.89 3.02
N THR A 124 -11.60 11.32 3.30
CA THR A 124 -10.45 10.41 3.45
C THR A 124 -9.31 11.05 4.23
N ALA A 125 -8.25 10.29 4.50
CA ALA A 125 -7.00 10.80 5.03
C ALA A 125 -5.95 10.82 3.91
N VAL A 126 -5.63 12.02 3.41
CA VAL A 126 -4.60 12.21 2.39
C VAL A 126 -3.24 12.07 3.04
N SER A 127 -2.43 11.12 2.55
CA SER A 127 -1.06 10.91 3.04
C SER A 127 -0.15 12.02 2.51
N VAL A 128 0.38 12.84 3.41
CA VAL A 128 1.32 13.93 3.13
C VAL A 128 2.67 13.59 3.74
N LYS A 129 3.74 13.82 2.97
CA LYS A 129 5.12 13.58 3.39
C LYS A 129 5.56 14.64 4.41
N VAL A 130 6.15 14.20 5.51
CA VAL A 130 6.83 15.07 6.50
C VAL A 130 8.35 14.90 6.39
N THR A 131 8.82 13.66 6.36
CA THR A 131 10.22 13.30 6.09
C THR A 131 10.27 12.12 5.12
N GLU A 132 11.46 11.68 4.70
CA GLU A 132 11.60 10.47 3.88
C GLU A 132 11.02 9.19 4.51
N TYR A 133 10.86 9.18 5.84
CA TYR A 133 10.43 8.01 6.60
C TYR A 133 9.12 8.23 7.36
N TYR A 134 8.54 9.42 7.28
CA TYR A 134 7.35 9.80 8.05
C TYR A 134 6.31 10.49 7.18
N HIS A 135 5.10 9.92 7.19
CA HIS A 135 3.94 10.46 6.50
C HIS A 135 2.80 10.71 7.49
N LEU A 136 2.07 11.80 7.27
CA LEU A 136 0.91 12.22 8.04
C LEU A 136 -0.36 12.00 7.21
N GLY A 137 -1.38 11.38 7.78
CA GLY A 137 -2.72 11.38 7.18
C GLY A 137 -3.45 12.66 7.57
N VAL A 138 -3.66 13.57 6.63
CA VAL A 138 -4.45 14.79 6.84
C VAL A 138 -5.88 14.53 6.40
N HIS A 139 -6.82 14.72 7.31
CA HIS A 139 -8.22 14.46 7.05
C HIS A 139 -8.81 15.54 6.12
N VAL A 140 -9.48 15.11 5.07
CA VAL A 140 -10.18 15.97 4.11
C VAL A 140 -11.65 15.57 4.06
N PRO A 141 -12.58 16.54 3.95
CA PRO A 141 -14.01 16.28 4.04
C PRO A 141 -14.54 15.59 2.77
N ASN A 142 -15.78 15.12 2.82
CA ASN A 142 -16.52 14.75 1.62
C ASN A 142 -16.92 16.01 0.84
N VAL A 143 -16.64 16.05 -0.45
CA VAL A 143 -16.91 17.18 -1.34
C VAL A 143 -17.70 16.67 -2.54
N HIS A 144 -18.86 17.29 -2.79
CA HIS A 144 -19.66 17.04 -3.98
C HIS A 144 -19.59 18.27 -4.88
N THR A 145 -19.06 18.12 -6.09
CA THR A 145 -18.86 19.26 -6.98
C THR A 145 -18.93 18.89 -8.45
N MET A 146 -19.27 19.90 -9.27
CA MET A 146 -19.16 19.89 -10.72
C MET A 146 -18.08 20.87 -11.22
N ALA A 147 -17.41 21.58 -10.30
CA ALA A 147 -16.32 22.48 -10.65
C ALA A 147 -15.05 21.69 -10.98
N LEU A 148 -14.18 22.24 -11.83
CA LEU A 148 -12.91 21.59 -12.17
C LEU A 148 -11.99 21.39 -10.96
N SER A 149 -12.15 22.22 -9.92
CA SER A 149 -11.37 22.15 -8.69
C SER A 149 -12.09 22.87 -7.56
N GLU A 150 -12.08 22.28 -6.37
CA GLU A 150 -12.45 22.94 -5.10
C GLU A 150 -11.31 22.86 -4.10
N THR A 151 -11.00 23.99 -3.45
CA THR A 151 -9.88 24.08 -2.51
C THR A 151 -10.38 24.02 -1.07
N HIS A 152 -9.74 23.19 -0.27
CA HIS A 152 -10.02 23.01 1.14
C HIS A 152 -8.76 23.27 1.97
N ALA A 153 -8.93 24.01 3.05
CA ALA A 153 -7.87 24.19 4.03
C ALA A 153 -7.76 22.94 4.90
N GLY A 154 -6.53 22.54 5.19
CA GLY A 154 -6.18 21.55 6.19
C GLY A 154 -4.94 21.98 6.95
N GLU A 155 -4.54 21.17 7.91
CA GLU A 155 -3.40 21.45 8.76
C GLU A 155 -2.54 20.21 8.91
N CYS A 156 -1.23 20.38 8.72
CA CYS A 156 -0.25 19.36 9.04
C CYS A 156 0.18 19.55 10.48
N TYR A 157 -0.36 18.70 11.35
CA TYR A 157 0.02 18.64 12.76
C TYR A 157 0.89 17.40 13.01
N VAL A 158 2.12 17.62 13.48
CA VAL A 158 3.03 16.56 13.92
C VAL A 158 3.14 16.62 15.45
N PRO A 159 2.38 15.75 16.16
CA PRO A 159 2.25 15.85 17.62
C PRO A 159 3.59 15.78 18.37
N SER A 160 4.48 14.85 17.99
CA SER A 160 5.78 14.68 18.67
C SER A 160 6.70 15.88 18.52
N LEU A 161 6.54 16.66 17.45
CA LEU A 161 7.30 17.88 17.18
C LEU A 161 6.59 19.14 17.69
N GLN A 162 5.31 19.03 18.08
CA GLN A 162 4.43 20.17 18.37
C GLN A 162 4.47 21.21 17.26
N TRP A 163 4.51 20.72 16.03
CA TRP A 163 4.62 21.53 14.85
C TRP A 163 3.31 21.48 14.06
N THR A 164 2.81 22.65 13.71
CA THR A 164 1.61 22.82 12.90
C THR A 164 1.91 23.74 11.73
N ASN A 165 1.49 23.38 10.53
CA ASN A 165 1.55 24.26 9.37
C ASN A 165 0.30 24.08 8.49
N PRO A 166 -0.31 25.17 8.01
CA PRO A 166 -1.44 25.07 7.08
C PRO A 166 -1.01 24.42 5.76
N ILE A 167 -1.92 23.65 5.18
CA ILE A 167 -1.80 23.05 3.84
C ILE A 167 -3.13 23.22 3.12
N LEU A 168 -3.07 23.34 1.79
CA LEU A 168 -4.26 23.40 0.95
C LEU A 168 -4.39 22.12 0.15
N PHE A 169 -5.56 21.51 0.20
CA PHE A 169 -5.94 20.39 -0.64
C PHE A 169 -6.90 20.86 -1.72
N GLN A 170 -6.80 20.26 -2.90
CA GLN A 170 -7.70 20.46 -4.01
C GLN A 170 -8.39 19.15 -4.32
N CYS A 171 -9.72 19.16 -4.28
CA CYS A 171 -10.51 18.15 -4.95
C CYS A 171 -10.55 18.53 -6.42
N ARG A 172 -9.70 17.88 -7.23
CA ARG A 172 -9.45 18.30 -8.61
C ARG A 172 -9.91 17.23 -9.59
N MET A 173 -10.64 17.66 -10.61
CA MET A 173 -11.00 16.80 -11.73
C MET A 173 -9.78 16.55 -12.61
N ASN A 174 -9.54 15.28 -12.95
CA ASN A 174 -8.49 14.87 -13.87
C ASN A 174 -8.98 14.89 -15.32
N THR A 175 -8.10 14.52 -16.26
CA THR A 175 -8.37 14.51 -17.69
C THR A 175 -9.48 13.54 -18.12
N TYR A 176 -9.80 12.55 -17.29
CA TYR A 176 -10.82 11.53 -17.55
C TYR A 176 -12.18 11.89 -16.95
N GLY A 177 -12.28 13.01 -16.22
CA GLY A 177 -13.53 13.50 -15.61
C GLY A 177 -13.76 13.01 -14.17
N GLY A 178 -12.90 12.13 -13.65
CA GLY A 178 -12.97 11.76 -12.24
C GLY A 178 -12.14 12.69 -11.35
N TYR A 179 -12.47 12.69 -10.07
CA TYR A 179 -11.92 13.61 -9.08
C TYR A 179 -10.91 12.89 -8.18
N ALA A 180 -9.92 13.63 -7.70
CA ALA A 180 -8.99 13.15 -6.69
C ALA A 180 -8.54 14.28 -5.78
N TRP A 181 -8.23 13.91 -4.53
CA TRP A 181 -7.56 14.81 -3.61
C TRP A 181 -6.09 14.98 -3.99
N VAL A 182 -5.67 16.23 -4.15
CA VAL A 182 -4.28 16.59 -4.44
C VAL A 182 -3.84 17.69 -3.48
N ALA A 183 -2.67 17.53 -2.87
CA ALA A 183 -2.06 18.61 -2.09
C ALA A 183 -1.61 19.73 -3.05
N SER A 184 -2.11 20.95 -2.86
CA SER A 184 -1.78 22.12 -3.70
C SER A 184 -0.34 22.56 -3.49
N ASN A 185 0.15 22.44 -2.25
CA ASN A 185 1.55 22.64 -1.89
C ASN A 185 2.03 21.41 -1.10
N PRO A 186 2.46 20.33 -1.77
CA PRO A 186 2.86 19.09 -1.09
C PRO A 186 4.05 19.29 -0.15
N LYS A 187 4.87 20.32 -0.38
CA LYS A 187 6.04 20.64 0.45
C LYS A 187 5.70 21.42 1.72
N ALA A 188 4.46 21.88 1.88
CA ALA A 188 4.05 22.63 3.07
C ALA A 188 4.29 21.84 4.36
N CYS A 189 4.27 20.51 4.30
CA CYS A 189 4.39 19.65 5.47
C CYS A 189 5.78 19.04 5.64
N GLU A 190 6.69 19.28 4.69
CA GLU A 190 8.03 18.71 4.69
C GLU A 190 8.93 19.41 5.72
N LEU A 191 9.62 18.61 6.52
CA LEU A 191 10.61 19.05 7.51
C LEU A 191 11.97 18.41 7.19
N PRO A 192 12.67 18.91 6.16
CA PRO A 192 13.90 18.28 5.65
C PRO A 192 15.03 18.23 6.68
N GLU A 193 15.06 19.14 7.66
CA GLU A 193 16.01 19.15 8.75
C GLU A 193 15.93 17.89 9.63
N PHE A 194 14.77 17.24 9.69
CA PHE A 194 14.57 15.98 10.40
C PHE A 194 14.67 14.75 9.50
N SER A 195 14.94 14.91 8.20
CA SER A 195 15.06 13.77 7.28
C SER A 195 16.25 12.88 7.58
N ASN A 196 17.30 13.39 8.26
CA ASN A 196 18.52 12.66 8.60
C ASN A 196 18.88 12.74 10.09
N PRO A 197 18.11 12.10 11.00
CA PRO A 197 18.40 12.12 12.44
C PRO A 197 19.78 11.52 12.77
N THR A 198 20.62 12.30 13.45
CA THR A 198 21.92 11.85 13.95
C THR A 198 21.96 11.84 15.49
N LYS A 199 22.86 11.04 16.08
CA LYS A 199 23.09 11.04 17.53
C LYS A 199 23.47 12.44 18.06
N LYS A 200 24.22 13.20 17.26
CA LYS A 200 24.60 14.58 17.59
C LYS A 200 23.37 15.48 17.68
N MET A 201 22.50 15.44 16.67
CA MET A 201 21.23 16.18 16.67
C MET A 201 20.36 15.86 17.90
N MET A 202 20.24 14.58 18.27
CA MET A 202 19.51 14.18 19.47
C MET A 202 20.16 14.70 20.76
N LYS A 203 21.49 14.79 20.83
CA LYS A 203 22.19 15.35 21.99
C LYS A 203 21.99 16.85 22.09
N ASP A 204 22.06 17.56 20.96
CA ASP A 204 21.90 19.02 20.91
C ASP A 204 20.47 19.43 21.32
N LEU A 205 19.47 18.61 20.99
CA LEU A 205 18.06 18.84 21.34
C LEU A 205 17.69 18.42 22.78
N SER A 206 18.63 17.88 23.57
CA SER A 206 18.40 17.43 24.97
C SER A 206 17.95 18.52 25.93
N ARG A 207 18.19 19.79 25.58
CA ARG A 207 17.79 20.95 26.38
C ARG A 207 16.35 21.39 26.14
N SER A 208 15.66 20.80 25.17
CA SER A 208 14.29 21.16 24.83
C SER A 208 13.29 20.70 25.90
N PRO A 209 12.28 21.50 26.28
CA PRO A 209 11.23 21.07 27.21
C PRO A 209 10.36 19.93 26.67
N ILE A 210 10.42 19.69 25.36
CA ILE A 210 9.69 18.63 24.65
C ILE A 210 10.63 17.53 24.16
N TYR A 211 11.83 17.45 24.76
CA TYR A 211 12.91 16.58 24.34
C TYR A 211 12.49 15.12 24.15
N CYS A 212 11.75 14.55 25.12
CA CYS A 212 11.31 13.16 25.03
C CYS A 212 10.42 12.91 23.79
N SER A 213 9.49 13.82 23.49
CA SER A 213 8.63 13.73 22.30
C SER A 213 9.44 13.85 21.01
N LEU A 214 10.32 14.86 20.92
CA LEU A 214 11.23 15.03 19.77
C LEU A 214 12.07 13.79 19.54
N ARG A 215 12.58 13.19 20.61
CA ARG A 215 13.49 12.06 20.52
C ARG A 215 12.82 10.80 20.01
N ILE A 216 11.57 10.53 20.39
CA ILE A 216 10.79 9.43 19.82
C ILE A 216 10.71 9.58 18.30
N PHE A 217 10.39 10.77 17.83
CA PHE A 217 10.32 11.05 16.39
C PHE A 217 11.67 10.79 15.71
N LEU A 218 12.78 11.25 16.31
CA LEU A 218 14.13 11.04 15.76
C LEU A 218 14.57 9.57 15.81
N TYR A 219 14.17 8.81 16.82
CA TYR A 219 14.48 7.38 16.91
C TYR A 219 13.75 6.56 15.86
N TYR A 220 12.49 6.90 15.61
CA TYR A 220 11.72 6.30 14.53
C TYR A 220 12.45 6.46 13.20
N GLY A 221 12.91 7.67 12.87
CA GLY A 221 13.74 7.90 11.69
C GLY A 221 15.06 7.16 11.73
N TYR A 222 15.81 7.24 12.83
CA TYR A 222 17.15 6.65 12.95
C TYR A 222 17.16 5.13 12.72
N LEU A 223 16.07 4.43 13.07
CA LEU A 223 15.88 3.00 12.74
C LEU A 223 15.65 2.77 11.27
N LEU A 224 14.83 3.59 10.63
CA LEU A 224 14.44 3.43 9.23
C LEU A 224 15.53 3.84 8.24
N GLN A 225 16.52 4.62 8.67
CA GLN A 225 17.43 5.27 7.74
C GLN A 225 18.50 4.40 7.05
N GLN A 226 18.90 3.22 7.52
CA GLN A 226 19.91 2.39 6.82
C GLN A 226 19.84 0.90 7.21
N ASN A 227 20.00 -0.01 6.23
CA ASN A 227 19.93 -1.47 6.41
C ASN A 227 21.14 -2.11 7.13
N THR A 228 22.24 -1.39 7.30
CA THR A 228 23.45 -1.92 7.94
C THR A 228 23.56 -1.45 9.39
N GLN A 229 23.90 -2.37 10.30
CA GLN A 229 24.02 -2.16 11.76
C GLN A 229 22.71 -2.05 12.57
N LEU A 230 21.60 -2.59 12.08
CA LEU A 230 20.30 -2.57 12.78
C LEU A 230 20.39 -3.07 14.24
N LYS A 231 21.19 -4.12 14.53
CA LYS A 231 21.37 -4.65 15.90
C LYS A 231 21.95 -3.61 16.87
N GLN A 232 23.02 -2.90 16.48
CA GLN A 232 23.63 -1.86 17.32
C GLN A 232 22.68 -0.69 17.55
N ARG A 233 21.86 -0.34 16.54
CA ARG A 233 20.85 0.72 16.66
C ARG A 233 19.72 0.32 17.60
N LEU A 234 19.20 -0.90 17.47
CA LEU A 234 18.19 -1.45 18.38
C LEU A 234 18.69 -1.37 19.83
N THR A 235 19.88 -1.90 20.12
CA THR A 235 20.45 -1.82 21.48
C THR A 235 20.63 -0.38 21.94
N THR A 236 21.10 0.52 21.08
CA THR A 236 21.27 1.95 21.42
C THR A 236 19.92 2.59 21.79
N ILE A 237 18.88 2.36 21.00
CA ILE A 237 17.56 2.97 21.21
C ILE A 237 16.88 2.39 22.45
N THR A 238 16.91 1.07 22.62
CA THR A 238 16.30 0.43 23.79
C THR A 238 16.95 0.91 25.08
N THR A 239 18.29 1.00 25.13
CA THR A 239 19.00 1.53 26.29
C THR A 239 18.67 3.00 26.55
N MET A 240 18.61 3.84 25.51
CA MET A 240 18.31 5.26 25.72
C MET A 240 16.84 5.53 26.07
N LEU A 241 15.90 4.72 25.57
CA LEU A 241 14.49 4.80 25.97
C LEU A 241 14.29 4.48 27.46
N THR A 242 15.04 3.52 28.00
CA THR A 242 14.93 3.13 29.42
C THR A 242 15.62 4.11 30.37
N THR A 243 16.68 4.80 29.94
CA THR A 243 17.47 5.68 30.81
C THR A 243 17.07 7.15 30.74
N GLU A 244 16.63 7.65 29.58
CA GLU A 244 16.63 9.11 29.31
C GLU A 244 15.23 9.72 29.10
N CYS A 245 14.15 8.94 29.25
CA CYS A 245 12.76 9.44 29.09
C CYS A 245 11.98 9.51 30.42
N GLN A 246 12.59 9.99 31.50
CA GLN A 246 11.90 10.18 32.78
C GLN A 246 10.78 11.24 32.72
N ASP A 247 10.80 12.15 31.73
CA ASP A 247 9.81 13.22 31.56
C ASP A 247 8.46 12.75 31.00
N PHE A 248 8.31 11.48 30.58
CA PHE A 248 6.97 10.92 30.33
C PHE A 248 6.08 10.88 31.57
N LYS A 249 6.63 11.13 32.76
CA LYS A 249 5.86 11.46 33.96
C LYS A 249 4.91 12.65 33.74
N LYS A 250 5.24 13.58 32.84
CA LYS A 250 4.34 14.68 32.43
C LYS A 250 3.37 14.18 31.36
N ARG A 251 2.10 14.05 31.73
CA ARG A 251 1.02 13.47 30.91
C ARG A 251 0.93 14.07 29.49
N TRP A 252 1.08 15.38 29.34
CA TRP A 252 0.95 16.06 28.05
C TRP A 252 2.09 15.73 27.07
N ILE A 253 3.32 15.56 27.57
CA ILE A 253 4.50 15.17 26.75
C ILE A 253 4.28 13.76 26.18
N TYR A 254 3.78 12.85 27.02
CA TYR A 254 3.43 11.49 26.58
C TYR A 254 2.28 11.51 25.59
N GLN A 255 1.22 12.28 25.83
CA GLN A 255 0.07 12.38 24.91
C GLN A 255 0.51 12.82 23.50
N ASN A 256 1.39 13.81 23.41
CA ASN A 256 1.92 14.29 22.14
C ASN A 256 2.83 13.28 21.44
N ALA A 257 3.53 12.42 22.18
CA ALA A 257 4.42 11.42 21.60
C ALA A 257 3.78 10.03 21.43
N ARG A 258 2.56 9.82 21.94
CA ARG A 258 1.97 8.47 22.12
C ARG A 258 1.88 7.67 20.83
N VAL A 259 1.39 8.28 19.76
CA VAL A 259 1.23 7.59 18.47
C VAL A 259 2.58 7.17 17.91
N ASP A 260 3.56 8.09 17.92
CA ASP A 260 4.89 7.81 17.42
C ASP A 260 5.67 6.86 18.33
N TYR A 261 5.40 6.88 19.64
CA TYR A 261 5.91 5.90 20.58
C TYR A 261 5.43 4.50 20.21
N HIS A 262 4.13 4.30 20.00
CA HIS A 262 3.60 3.00 19.61
C HIS A 262 4.17 2.55 18.26
N ARG A 263 4.26 3.44 17.26
CA ARG A 263 4.92 3.13 15.98
C ARG A 263 6.38 2.70 16.15
N LEU A 264 7.13 3.38 17.03
CA LEU A 264 8.50 3.01 17.35
C LEU A 264 8.58 1.64 18.03
N ILE A 265 7.70 1.37 19.00
CA ILE A 265 7.64 0.08 19.71
C ILE A 265 7.29 -1.06 18.76
N ASP A 266 6.30 -0.89 17.87
CA ASP A 266 5.94 -1.88 16.86
C ASP A 266 7.12 -2.15 15.91
N LEU A 267 7.82 -1.10 15.48
CA LEU A 267 9.01 -1.24 14.65
C LEU A 267 10.13 -2.00 15.36
N LEU A 268 10.34 -1.73 16.65
CA LEU A 268 11.30 -2.47 17.48
C LEU A 268 10.91 -3.95 17.57
N PHE A 269 9.66 -4.28 17.84
CA PHE A 269 9.17 -5.67 17.89
C PHE A 269 9.33 -6.41 16.56
N ILE A 270 8.93 -5.78 15.45
CA ILE A 270 9.07 -6.36 14.10
C ILE A 270 10.54 -6.59 13.78
N SER A 271 11.40 -5.62 14.12
CA SER A 271 12.84 -5.71 13.86
C SER A 271 13.49 -6.82 14.68
N LEU A 272 13.13 -6.95 15.96
CA LEU A 272 13.61 -8.03 16.84
C LEU A 272 13.17 -9.40 16.35
N ARG A 273 11.90 -9.56 15.94
CA ARG A 273 11.40 -10.83 15.39
C ARG A 273 12.15 -11.23 14.11
N LYS A 274 12.40 -10.28 13.21
CA LYS A 274 13.20 -10.53 12.00
C LYS A 274 14.65 -10.94 12.31
N PHE A 275 15.22 -10.46 13.42
CA PHE A 275 16.53 -10.93 13.88
C PHE A 275 16.49 -12.37 14.38
N ASP A 276 15.47 -12.74 15.15
CA ASP A 276 15.34 -14.11 15.68
C ASP A 276 15.07 -15.12 14.54
N ASP A 277 14.24 -14.76 13.55
CA ASP A 277 13.98 -15.60 12.39
C ASP A 277 15.21 -15.79 11.48
N HIS A 278 16.20 -14.88 11.53
CA HIS A 278 17.48 -15.02 10.83
C HIS A 278 18.59 -15.68 11.69
N GLN A 279 18.30 -15.99 12.96
CA GLN A 279 19.20 -16.70 13.86
C GLN A 279 18.69 -18.07 14.31
N MET A 280 17.44 -18.42 14.02
CA MET A 280 16.97 -19.79 14.23
C MET A 280 17.63 -20.72 13.20
N PRO A 281 18.50 -21.68 13.61
CA PRO A 281 18.71 -22.85 12.76
C PRO A 281 17.33 -23.47 12.56
N ALA A 282 17.02 -23.84 11.32
CA ALA A 282 15.81 -24.58 11.01
C ALA A 282 15.70 -25.76 11.98
N PHE A 283 14.80 -25.66 12.95
CA PHE A 283 14.41 -26.82 13.73
C PHE A 283 13.65 -27.71 12.78
N ARG A 284 14.29 -28.84 12.45
CA ARG A 284 13.71 -29.98 11.74
C ARG A 284 12.44 -30.45 12.42
#